data_AF-K2DP09-F1
#
_entry.id   AF-K2DP09-F1
#
_cell.length_a   1.000
_cell.length_b   1.000
_cell.length_c   1.000
_cell.angle_alpha   90.00
_cell.angle_beta   90.00
_cell.angle_gamma   90.00
#
_symmetry.space_group_name_H-M   'P 1'
#
loop_
_entity.id
_entity.type
_entity.pdbx_description
1 polymer ?
#
loop_
_entity_poly.entity_id
_entity_poly.type
_entity_poly.pdbx_seq_one_letter_code
_entity_poly.pdbx_strand_id
1 'polypeptide(L)'
;MGGTTAHLALALGGPFLPQAFVMTLKNGTLNGDVNAYNLLSMDIAKNITHNNPDLMSIQHYDPVHDGWLVKRVNHLRVKLIDLPQEYKNFIRERLAPGGDVVYLEGKAKWKRFRTGEHNVFQVGGWGDINDEAFIFGNANLDAFAKKEKLDYLHWILDGYPIEDGPESEWGSEAGLGEALASFCEKEGFNFIKISYKDPNNFSKLAFLTKKKILENAKLEPAGVAVEMFSQFDTTIIDHSRLLPLWLIFNTMDSMRFLESMTAQFPNAKPVFFSGLSTFSVTPDLVPYAEWERVLKGFEMINIGARKNHYPADTLALLDWKKPLETWARKNHIEFNNRISASELFEIAKKIEDTQPDQGKM
;
A
#
# COMPACT_ATOMS: atom_id res chain seq x y z
N MET A 1 -2.22 -2.20 -0.64
CA MET A 1 -1.09 -3.02 -1.17
C MET A 1 -1.03 -3.15 -2.71
N GLY A 2 -1.44 -2.12 -3.48
CA GLY A 2 -1.60 -2.26 -4.94
C GLY A 2 -0.38 -2.79 -5.71
N GLY A 3 0.78 -2.14 -5.58
CA GLY A 3 1.98 -2.49 -6.36
C GLY A 3 2.56 -3.86 -6.01
N THR A 4 2.84 -4.07 -4.73
CA THR A 4 3.39 -5.33 -4.22
C THR A 4 2.52 -6.54 -4.56
N THR A 5 1.21 -6.47 -4.31
CA THR A 5 0.31 -7.60 -4.57
C THR A 5 0.21 -7.89 -6.07
N ALA A 6 0.27 -6.85 -6.93
CA ALA A 6 0.28 -7.04 -8.37
C ALA A 6 1.54 -7.79 -8.85
N HIS A 7 2.73 -7.45 -8.32
CA HIS A 7 3.96 -8.19 -8.62
C HIS A 7 3.90 -9.65 -8.17
N LEU A 8 3.36 -9.92 -6.99
CA LEU A 8 3.19 -11.27 -6.47
C LEU A 8 2.17 -12.09 -7.28
N ALA A 9 1.06 -11.48 -7.70
CA ALA A 9 0.07 -12.13 -8.55
C ALA A 9 0.66 -12.54 -9.90
N LEU A 10 1.42 -11.65 -10.54
CA LEU A 10 2.14 -11.99 -11.77
C LEU A 10 3.17 -13.10 -11.52
N ALA A 11 3.96 -13.02 -10.46
CA ALA A 11 4.93 -14.07 -10.12
C ALA A 11 4.26 -15.45 -9.93
N LEU A 12 3.07 -15.52 -9.37
CA LEU A 12 2.30 -16.76 -9.24
C LEU A 12 1.60 -17.19 -10.55
N GLY A 13 1.51 -16.30 -11.54
CA GLY A 13 0.71 -16.52 -12.75
C GLY A 13 -0.79 -16.56 -12.49
N GLY A 14 -1.23 -15.99 -11.36
CA GLY A 14 -2.62 -16.02 -10.89
C GLY A 14 -3.33 -14.68 -11.04
N PRO A 15 -4.67 -14.67 -11.15
CA PRO A 15 -5.45 -13.45 -11.08
C PRO A 15 -5.36 -12.82 -9.69
N PHE A 16 -5.34 -11.49 -9.63
CA PHE A 16 -5.47 -10.74 -8.38
C PHE A 16 -6.95 -10.48 -8.08
N LEU A 17 -7.42 -10.93 -6.91
CA LEU A 17 -8.76 -10.62 -6.39
C LEU A 17 -8.63 -9.58 -5.26
N PRO A 18 -9.09 -8.33 -5.46
CA PRO A 18 -9.01 -7.29 -4.44
C PRO A 18 -9.81 -7.62 -3.17
N GLN A 19 -9.29 -7.25 -2.01
CA GLN A 19 -9.97 -7.40 -0.72
C GLN A 19 -10.57 -6.07 -0.21
N ALA A 20 -10.08 -4.96 -0.76
CA ALA A 20 -10.44 -3.61 -0.38
C ALA A 20 -10.68 -2.77 -1.63
N PHE A 21 -11.70 -1.92 -1.56
CA PHE A 21 -12.14 -1.02 -2.62
C PHE A 21 -12.17 0.40 -2.07
N VAL A 22 -11.81 1.37 -2.91
CA VAL A 22 -11.86 2.79 -2.54
C VAL A 22 -12.88 3.49 -3.42
N MET A 23 -13.75 4.27 -2.78
CA MET A 23 -14.69 5.17 -3.42
C MET A 23 -14.32 6.60 -3.04
N THR A 24 -14.28 7.45 -4.06
CA THR A 24 -14.08 8.89 -3.89
C THR A 24 -15.42 9.58 -4.02
N LEU A 25 -15.91 10.13 -2.91
CA LEU A 25 -17.15 10.86 -2.83
C LEU A 25 -16.90 12.35 -2.99
N LYS A 26 -17.88 13.08 -3.51
CA LYS A 26 -17.79 14.53 -3.67
C LYS A 26 -17.92 15.22 -2.31
N ASN A 27 -17.24 16.36 -2.18
CA ASN A 27 -17.18 17.23 -1.01
C ASN A 27 -16.17 16.73 0.04
N GLY A 28 -15.65 17.68 0.80
CA GLY A 28 -14.66 17.46 1.84
C GLY A 28 -14.68 18.62 2.83
N THR A 29 -13.63 18.79 3.62
CA THR A 29 -13.51 19.86 4.62
C THR A 29 -12.32 20.77 4.33
N LEU A 30 -12.55 22.08 4.25
CA LEU A 30 -11.50 23.05 3.95
C LEU A 30 -10.64 23.41 5.16
N ASN A 31 -11.24 23.35 6.35
CA ASN A 31 -10.66 23.88 7.59
C ASN A 31 -10.20 22.80 8.56
N GLY A 32 -10.29 21.53 8.16
CA GLY A 32 -9.88 20.43 8.99
C GLY A 32 -10.97 19.86 9.90
N ASP A 33 -12.22 20.33 9.82
CA ASP A 33 -13.32 19.83 10.66
C ASP A 33 -13.62 18.35 10.40
N VAL A 34 -13.18 17.49 11.32
CA VAL A 34 -13.32 16.03 11.25
C VAL A 34 -14.77 15.57 11.41
N ASN A 35 -15.56 16.25 12.23
CA ASN A 35 -16.96 15.92 12.44
C ASN A 35 -17.77 16.24 11.19
N ALA A 36 -17.55 17.42 10.60
CA ALA A 36 -18.17 17.79 9.33
C ALA A 36 -17.78 16.81 8.22
N TYR A 37 -16.51 16.41 8.14
CA TYR A 37 -16.06 15.43 7.14
C TYR A 37 -16.74 14.06 7.30
N ASN A 38 -16.86 13.53 8.52
CA ASN A 38 -17.57 12.28 8.80
C ASN A 38 -19.05 12.33 8.38
N LEU A 39 -19.74 13.45 8.67
CA LEU A 39 -21.16 13.60 8.32
C LEU A 39 -21.43 13.53 6.81
N LEU A 40 -20.44 13.85 5.95
CA LEU A 40 -20.62 13.81 4.49
C LEU A 40 -20.88 12.41 3.94
N SER A 41 -20.38 11.37 4.61
CA SER A 41 -20.38 9.99 4.08
C SER A 41 -20.91 8.95 5.06
N MET A 42 -21.19 9.30 6.32
CA MET A 42 -21.62 8.35 7.34
C MET A 42 -22.90 7.60 6.96
N ASP A 43 -23.92 8.29 6.45
CA ASP A 43 -25.18 7.65 6.07
C ASP A 43 -25.02 6.74 4.84
N ILE A 44 -24.17 7.16 3.88
CA ILE A 44 -23.82 6.36 2.71
C ILE A 44 -23.08 5.08 3.16
N ALA A 45 -22.11 5.22 4.05
CA ALA A 45 -21.34 4.10 4.59
C ALA A 45 -22.25 3.08 5.29
N LYS A 46 -23.17 3.54 6.15
CA LYS A 46 -24.15 2.68 6.84
C LYS A 46 -25.10 1.98 5.87
N ASN A 47 -25.58 2.68 4.86
CA ASN A 47 -26.48 2.09 3.87
C ASN A 47 -25.76 1.00 3.04
N ILE A 48 -24.49 1.21 2.68
CA ILE A 48 -23.70 0.21 1.95
C ILE A 48 -23.55 -1.06 2.79
N THR A 49 -23.12 -0.96 4.04
CA THR A 49 -22.88 -2.15 4.88
C THR A 49 -24.18 -2.82 5.34
N HIS A 50 -25.28 -2.08 5.46
CA HIS A 50 -26.59 -2.66 5.73
C HIS A 50 -27.07 -3.56 4.58
N ASN A 51 -26.85 -3.14 3.33
CA ASN A 51 -27.28 -3.90 2.16
C ASN A 51 -26.27 -4.99 1.74
N ASN A 52 -25.06 -4.97 2.28
CA ASN A 52 -23.96 -5.88 1.93
C ASN A 52 -23.28 -6.37 3.22
N PRO A 53 -23.81 -7.41 3.86
CA PRO A 53 -23.34 -7.86 5.19
C PRO A 53 -21.94 -8.50 5.15
N ASP A 54 -21.45 -8.87 3.98
CA ASP A 54 -20.09 -9.36 3.72
C ASP A 54 -19.06 -8.22 3.63
N LEU A 55 -19.50 -6.97 3.81
CA LEU A 55 -18.68 -5.77 3.74
C LEU A 55 -18.61 -5.04 5.09
N MET A 56 -17.48 -4.39 5.31
CA MET A 56 -17.37 -3.29 6.25
C MET A 56 -16.83 -2.03 5.59
N SER A 57 -17.17 -0.88 6.15
CA SER A 57 -16.74 0.41 5.62
C SER A 57 -15.78 1.13 6.57
N ILE A 58 -14.79 1.79 6.00
CA ILE A 58 -13.86 2.68 6.69
C ILE A 58 -13.92 4.03 5.98
N GLN A 59 -14.50 5.02 6.64
CA GLN A 59 -14.33 6.41 6.22
C GLN A 59 -12.91 6.83 6.60
N HIS A 60 -12.08 7.14 5.60
CA HIS A 60 -10.69 7.50 5.80
C HIS A 60 -10.51 9.01 5.62
N TYR A 61 -9.94 9.66 6.63
CA TYR A 61 -9.67 11.09 6.62
C TYR A 61 -8.22 11.36 6.99
N ASP A 62 -7.40 11.71 6.01
CA ASP A 62 -6.02 12.12 6.26
C ASP A 62 -5.82 13.61 5.89
N PRO A 63 -5.93 14.54 6.86
CA PRO A 63 -5.71 15.96 6.62
C PRO A 63 -4.25 16.33 6.38
N VAL A 64 -3.31 15.42 6.63
CA VAL A 64 -1.87 15.66 6.49
C VAL A 64 -1.41 15.19 5.11
N HIS A 65 -1.47 13.89 4.84
CA HIS A 65 -1.00 13.32 3.57
C HIS A 65 -1.94 13.64 2.42
N ASP A 66 -3.25 13.52 2.64
CA ASP A 66 -4.29 13.80 1.65
C ASP A 66 -4.85 15.23 1.77
N GLY A 67 -4.16 16.15 2.48
CA GLY A 67 -4.66 17.50 2.77
C GLY A 67 -5.17 18.29 1.55
N TRP A 68 -4.59 18.08 0.37
CA TRP A 68 -5.08 18.67 -0.88
C TRP A 68 -6.38 18.02 -1.41
N LEU A 69 -6.55 16.71 -1.22
CA LEU A 69 -7.70 15.92 -1.64
C LEU A 69 -8.89 16.08 -0.69
N VAL A 70 -8.69 15.91 0.62
CA VAL A 70 -9.78 15.91 1.63
C VAL A 70 -10.50 17.25 1.75
N LYS A 71 -9.96 18.30 1.13
CA LYS A 71 -10.60 19.61 0.91
C LYS A 71 -11.75 19.57 -0.09
N ARG A 72 -11.78 18.57 -0.98
CA ARG A 72 -12.70 18.49 -2.13
C ARG A 72 -13.42 17.16 -2.25
N VAL A 73 -12.83 16.11 -1.70
CA VAL A 73 -13.36 14.75 -1.78
C VAL A 73 -13.35 14.08 -0.42
N ASN A 74 -14.16 13.04 -0.29
CA ASN A 74 -14.22 12.18 0.87
C ASN A 74 -13.90 10.74 0.46
N HIS A 75 -12.99 10.09 1.18
CA HIS A 75 -12.55 8.73 0.90
C HIS A 75 -13.33 7.72 1.75
N LEU A 76 -14.14 6.89 1.07
CA LEU A 76 -14.82 5.76 1.67
C LEU A 76 -14.19 4.47 1.16
N ARG A 77 -13.56 3.72 2.07
CA ARG A 77 -13.04 2.39 1.78
C ARG A 77 -14.05 1.34 2.20
N VAL A 78 -14.15 0.28 1.41
CA VAL A 78 -14.97 -0.88 1.73
C VAL A 78 -14.08 -2.12 1.67
N LYS A 79 -14.15 -2.94 2.70
CA LYS A 79 -13.37 -4.17 2.83
C LYS A 79 -14.29 -5.36 2.93
N LEU A 80 -13.90 -6.45 2.26
CA LEU A 80 -14.54 -7.74 2.42
C LEU A 80 -14.24 -8.29 3.82
N ILE A 81 -15.29 -8.71 4.54
CA ILE A 81 -15.22 -9.41 5.83
C ILE A 81 -15.79 -10.84 5.74
N ASP A 82 -16.31 -11.22 4.59
CA ASP A 82 -16.64 -12.60 4.22
C ASP A 82 -16.28 -12.81 2.74
N LEU A 83 -16.35 -14.03 2.25
CA LEU A 83 -16.05 -14.38 0.86
C LEU A 83 -17.32 -14.24 -0.02
N PRO A 84 -17.38 -13.24 -0.93
CA PRO A 84 -18.55 -13.02 -1.78
C PRO A 84 -18.82 -14.19 -2.72
N GLN A 85 -20.08 -14.34 -3.14
CA GLN A 85 -20.48 -15.44 -4.02
C GLN A 85 -19.79 -15.38 -5.39
N GLU A 86 -19.55 -14.17 -5.89
CA GLU A 86 -18.85 -13.90 -7.13
C GLU A 86 -17.40 -14.41 -7.08
N TYR A 87 -16.72 -14.23 -5.95
CA TYR A 87 -15.37 -14.74 -5.76
C TYR A 87 -15.36 -16.26 -5.66
N LYS A 88 -16.33 -16.86 -4.94
CA LYS A 88 -16.51 -18.32 -4.90
C LYS A 88 -16.69 -18.88 -6.30
N ASN A 89 -17.55 -18.27 -7.11
CA ASN A 89 -17.81 -18.71 -8.49
C ASN A 89 -16.57 -18.56 -9.36
N PHE A 90 -15.91 -17.40 -9.32
CA PHE A 90 -14.69 -17.15 -10.08
C PHE A 90 -13.59 -18.18 -9.75
N ILE A 91 -13.36 -18.46 -8.47
CA ILE A 91 -12.33 -19.42 -8.06
C ILE A 91 -12.68 -20.82 -8.57
N ARG A 92 -13.94 -21.28 -8.41
CA ARG A 92 -14.37 -22.60 -8.93
C ARG A 92 -14.19 -22.73 -10.45
N GLU A 93 -14.51 -21.67 -11.19
CA GLU A 93 -14.50 -21.71 -12.65
C GLU A 93 -13.10 -21.56 -13.24
N ARG A 94 -12.19 -20.88 -12.54
CA ARG A 94 -10.89 -20.46 -13.09
C ARG A 94 -9.70 -21.17 -12.47
N LEU A 95 -9.81 -21.64 -11.23
CA LEU A 95 -8.73 -22.34 -10.56
C LEU A 95 -8.80 -23.83 -10.91
N ALA A 96 -7.66 -24.40 -11.33
CA ALA A 96 -7.57 -25.83 -11.57
C ALA A 96 -7.89 -26.62 -10.27
N PRO A 97 -8.46 -27.83 -10.36
CA PRO A 97 -8.65 -28.68 -9.19
C PRO A 97 -7.35 -28.87 -8.40
N GLY A 98 -7.40 -28.69 -7.08
CA GLY A 98 -6.20 -28.73 -6.22
C GLY A 98 -5.26 -27.53 -6.38
N GLY A 99 -5.68 -26.46 -7.07
CA GLY A 99 -4.91 -25.23 -7.21
C GLY A 99 -4.79 -24.44 -5.91
N ASP A 100 -3.87 -23.47 -5.91
CA ASP A 100 -3.53 -22.67 -4.73
C ASP A 100 -4.31 -21.35 -4.68
N VAL A 101 -4.80 -21.01 -3.49
CA VAL A 101 -5.34 -19.69 -3.14
C VAL A 101 -4.40 -19.04 -2.12
N VAL A 102 -3.71 -17.98 -2.54
CA VAL A 102 -2.79 -17.23 -1.69
C VAL A 102 -3.50 -16.00 -1.12
N TYR A 103 -3.65 -15.97 0.21
CA TYR A 103 -4.22 -14.85 0.95
C TYR A 103 -3.12 -14.05 1.63
N LEU A 104 -3.02 -12.77 1.27
CA LEU A 104 -2.12 -11.80 1.91
C LEU A 104 -2.89 -11.08 3.02
N GLU A 105 -2.54 -11.35 4.28
CA GLU A 105 -3.18 -10.82 5.48
C GLU A 105 -2.34 -9.69 6.08
N GLY A 106 -2.81 -8.46 5.93
CA GLY A 106 -2.20 -7.30 6.57
C GLY A 106 -2.55 -7.23 8.06
N LYS A 107 -1.56 -7.08 8.93
CA LYS A 107 -1.75 -6.93 10.39
C LYS A 107 -1.41 -5.54 10.91
N ALA A 108 -1.26 -4.56 10.02
CA ALA A 108 -1.15 -3.16 10.37
C ALA A 108 -2.34 -2.76 11.25
N LYS A 109 -2.06 -2.07 12.36
CA LYS A 109 -3.06 -1.61 13.32
C LYS A 109 -3.08 -0.09 13.38
N TRP A 110 -4.23 0.44 13.77
CA TRP A 110 -4.47 1.87 13.90
C TRP A 110 -5.65 2.15 14.83
N LYS A 111 -5.62 3.28 15.53
CA LYS A 111 -6.76 3.79 16.29
C LYS A 111 -7.86 4.33 15.38
N ARG A 112 -9.08 3.87 15.62
CA ARG A 112 -10.25 4.23 14.81
C ARG A 112 -11.47 4.44 15.69
N PHE A 113 -12.47 5.11 15.14
CA PHE A 113 -13.73 5.40 15.80
C PHE A 113 -14.81 4.45 15.31
N ARG A 114 -15.47 3.73 16.22
CA ARG A 114 -16.58 2.82 15.87
C ARG A 114 -17.85 3.61 15.62
N THR A 115 -18.28 3.71 14.37
CA THR A 115 -19.46 4.52 13.95
C THR A 115 -20.71 3.69 13.65
N GLY A 116 -20.58 2.36 13.63
CA GLY A 116 -21.64 1.37 13.48
C GLY A 116 -21.09 -0.05 13.59
N GLU A 117 -21.94 -1.07 13.52
CA GLU A 117 -21.52 -2.48 13.64
C GLU A 117 -20.40 -2.84 12.64
N HIS A 118 -20.60 -2.52 11.36
CA HIS A 118 -19.62 -2.72 10.28
C HIS A 118 -19.06 -1.40 9.74
N ASN A 119 -19.10 -0.33 10.54
CA ASN A 119 -18.67 1.00 10.11
C ASN A 119 -17.67 1.58 11.10
N VAL A 120 -16.54 2.04 10.57
CA VAL A 120 -15.53 2.76 11.35
C VAL A 120 -15.08 4.02 10.61
N PHE A 121 -14.54 4.97 11.37
CA PHE A 121 -13.92 6.18 10.86
C PHE A 121 -12.45 6.19 11.30
N GLN A 122 -11.54 6.43 10.37
CA GLN A 122 -10.10 6.47 10.63
C GLN A 122 -9.55 7.84 10.27
N VAL A 123 -8.72 8.38 11.16
CA VAL A 123 -7.97 9.62 10.94
C VAL A 123 -6.51 9.28 10.69
N GLY A 124 -5.94 9.86 9.64
CA GLY A 124 -4.57 9.59 9.23
C GLY A 124 -4.41 8.25 8.53
N GLY A 125 -3.30 8.13 7.81
CA GLY A 125 -2.84 6.91 7.17
C GLY A 125 -1.43 6.54 7.62
N TRP A 126 -0.98 5.40 7.12
CA TRP A 126 0.35 4.89 7.42
C TRP A 126 1.46 5.84 6.92
N GLY A 127 2.38 6.21 7.80
CA GLY A 127 3.54 7.05 7.54
C GLY A 127 4.41 7.15 8.79
N ASP A 128 5.25 8.18 8.91
CA ASP A 128 6.15 8.31 10.08
C ASP A 128 5.48 9.00 11.28
N ILE A 129 4.19 9.31 11.16
CA ILE A 129 3.33 9.91 12.19
C ILE A 129 2.41 8.80 12.73
N ASN A 130 2.33 8.64 14.06
CA ASN A 130 1.43 7.66 14.68
C ASN A 130 -0.02 8.17 14.79
N ASP A 131 -0.94 7.23 15.01
CA ASP A 131 -2.38 7.49 15.14
C ASP A 131 -2.75 8.43 16.30
N GLU A 132 -2.10 8.30 17.46
CA GLU A 132 -2.31 9.17 18.61
C GLU A 132 -1.97 10.62 18.31
N ALA A 133 -0.90 10.88 17.55
CA ALA A 133 -0.52 12.22 17.14
C ALA A 133 -1.61 12.87 16.27
N PHE A 134 -2.23 12.13 15.35
CA PHE A 134 -3.36 12.64 14.56
C PHE A 134 -4.58 12.98 15.44
N ILE A 135 -4.92 12.10 16.38
CA ILE A 135 -6.15 12.24 17.18
C ILE A 135 -5.99 13.31 18.26
N PHE A 136 -4.87 13.30 18.97
CA PHE A 136 -4.65 14.10 20.18
C PHE A 136 -3.71 15.29 19.97
N GLY A 137 -2.99 15.33 18.84
CA GLY A 137 -2.05 16.40 18.50
C GLY A 137 -0.64 16.16 19.03
N ASN A 138 0.31 16.83 18.39
CA ASN A 138 1.67 17.03 18.89
C ASN A 138 2.23 18.36 18.35
N ALA A 139 3.37 18.82 18.86
CA ALA A 139 3.93 20.12 18.49
C ALA A 139 4.23 20.27 16.98
N ASN A 140 4.61 19.17 16.31
CA ASN A 140 4.91 19.16 14.87
C ASN A 140 3.62 19.32 14.04
N LEU A 141 2.58 18.57 14.38
CA LEU A 141 1.27 18.64 13.74
C LEU A 141 0.57 19.97 14.00
N ASP A 142 0.68 20.53 15.21
CA ASP A 142 0.15 21.86 15.53
C ASP A 142 0.79 22.94 14.63
N ALA A 143 2.12 22.88 14.47
CA ALA A 143 2.84 23.81 13.63
C ALA A 143 2.44 23.66 12.15
N PHE A 144 2.27 22.42 11.68
CA PHE A 144 1.78 22.11 10.35
C PHE A 144 0.36 22.62 10.11
N ALA A 145 -0.59 22.28 10.98
CA ALA A 145 -1.98 22.68 10.83
C ALA A 145 -2.15 24.21 10.85
N LYS A 146 -1.38 24.92 11.70
CA LYS A 146 -1.30 26.40 11.68
C LYS A 146 -0.74 26.94 10.36
N LYS A 147 0.32 26.33 9.82
CA LYS A 147 0.91 26.69 8.53
C LYS A 147 -0.07 26.48 7.37
N GLU A 148 -0.83 25.39 7.41
CA GLU A 148 -1.88 25.05 6.44
C GLU A 148 -3.19 25.83 6.66
N LYS A 149 -3.24 26.68 7.70
CA LYS A 149 -4.39 27.52 8.07
C LYS A 149 -5.66 26.70 8.33
N LEU A 150 -5.51 25.56 8.99
CA LEU A 150 -6.64 24.77 9.48
C LEU A 150 -7.20 25.42 10.76
N ASP A 151 -8.52 25.41 10.90
CA ASP A 151 -9.19 25.84 12.13
C ASP A 151 -9.10 24.75 13.21
N TYR A 152 -9.00 23.49 12.79
CA TYR A 152 -8.89 22.31 13.64
C TYR A 152 -7.50 21.70 13.51
N LEU A 153 -6.78 21.66 14.62
CA LEU A 153 -5.37 21.20 14.68
C LEU A 153 -5.24 19.72 15.03
N HIS A 154 -6.29 19.14 15.62
CA HIS A 154 -6.38 17.74 16.01
C HIS A 154 -7.74 17.22 15.56
N TRP A 155 -7.83 15.92 15.32
CA TRP A 155 -8.96 15.35 14.59
C TRP A 155 -9.64 14.23 15.36
N ILE A 156 -9.98 14.49 16.63
CA ILE A 156 -10.83 13.59 17.41
C ILE A 156 -12.28 13.65 16.91
N LEU A 157 -12.90 12.50 16.67
CA LEU A 157 -14.30 12.42 16.27
C LEU A 157 -15.22 12.38 17.50
N ASP A 158 -16.18 13.30 17.58
CA ASP A 158 -17.03 13.46 18.76
C ASP A 158 -18.09 12.37 18.89
N GLY A 159 -18.29 11.87 20.10
CA GLY A 159 -19.41 10.97 20.44
C GLY A 159 -19.24 9.51 19.99
N TYR A 160 -18.06 9.12 19.52
CA TYR A 160 -17.76 7.74 19.11
C TYR A 160 -16.60 7.15 19.93
N PRO A 161 -16.66 5.86 20.31
CA PRO A 161 -15.60 5.24 21.06
C PRO A 161 -14.38 4.96 20.16
N ILE A 162 -13.19 5.17 20.72
CA ILE A 162 -11.91 4.83 20.09
C ILE A 162 -11.61 3.36 20.37
N GLU A 163 -11.16 2.63 19.35
CA GLU A 163 -10.67 1.26 19.43
C GLU A 163 -9.37 1.09 18.63
N ASP A 164 -8.54 0.11 19.02
CA ASP A 164 -7.45 -0.38 18.17
C ASP A 164 -8.01 -1.43 17.20
N GLY A 165 -7.78 -1.25 15.90
CA GLY A 165 -8.21 -2.20 14.88
C GLY A 165 -7.31 -2.22 13.65
N PRO A 166 -7.65 -3.01 12.62
CA PRO A 166 -6.91 -3.02 11.36
C PRO A 166 -6.89 -1.64 10.71
N GLU A 167 -5.70 -1.24 10.25
CA GLU A 167 -5.49 0.01 9.52
C GLU A 167 -6.22 -0.02 8.16
N SER A 168 -6.76 1.12 7.73
CA SER A 168 -7.62 1.28 6.57
C SER A 168 -7.09 0.78 5.21
N GLU A 169 -5.79 0.81 4.96
CA GLU A 169 -5.15 0.48 3.67
C GLU A 169 -4.32 -0.81 3.71
N TRP A 170 -3.70 -1.07 4.85
CA TRP A 170 -2.68 -2.08 5.04
C TRP A 170 -3.08 -3.14 6.09
N GLY A 171 -4.20 -2.95 6.78
CA GLY A 171 -4.79 -3.94 7.68
C GLY A 171 -5.88 -4.77 7.00
N SER A 172 -5.93 -6.06 7.28
CA SER A 172 -7.03 -6.96 6.91
C SER A 172 -8.02 -7.06 8.07
N GLU A 173 -9.30 -7.01 7.75
CA GLU A 173 -10.38 -7.21 8.74
C GLU A 173 -10.60 -8.70 8.96
N ALA A 174 -11.15 -9.05 10.12
CA ALA A 174 -11.47 -10.44 10.43
C ALA A 174 -12.60 -10.96 9.54
N GLY A 175 -12.61 -12.28 9.27
CA GLY A 175 -13.69 -13.00 8.62
C GLY A 175 -13.36 -13.48 7.20
N LEU A 176 -12.80 -12.62 6.34
CA LEU A 176 -12.50 -13.01 4.94
C LEU A 176 -11.50 -14.17 4.87
N GLY A 177 -10.44 -14.13 5.69
CA GLY A 177 -9.41 -15.17 5.71
C GLY A 177 -9.97 -16.52 6.16
N GLU A 178 -10.84 -16.51 7.18
CA GLU A 178 -11.53 -17.69 7.69
C GLU A 178 -12.52 -18.25 6.66
N ALA A 179 -13.29 -17.38 6.01
CA ALA A 179 -14.24 -17.76 4.96
C ALA A 179 -13.52 -18.37 3.74
N LEU A 180 -12.39 -17.79 3.33
CA LEU A 180 -11.53 -18.34 2.27
C LEU A 180 -10.96 -19.70 2.65
N ALA A 181 -10.45 -19.87 3.87
CA ALA A 181 -9.91 -21.14 4.33
C ALA A 181 -10.98 -22.25 4.31
N SER A 182 -12.15 -21.97 4.86
CA SER A 182 -13.28 -22.92 4.87
C SER A 182 -13.78 -23.26 3.47
N PHE A 183 -13.85 -22.26 2.58
CA PHE A 183 -14.22 -22.48 1.19
C PHE A 183 -13.19 -23.35 0.46
N CYS A 184 -11.90 -23.09 0.63
CA CYS A 184 -10.84 -23.88 0.01
C CYS A 184 -10.86 -25.33 0.50
N GLU A 185 -11.02 -25.56 1.81
CA GLU A 185 -11.15 -26.90 2.38
C GLU A 185 -12.33 -27.68 1.77
N LYS A 186 -13.49 -27.02 1.65
CA LYS A 186 -14.71 -27.64 1.10
C LYS A 186 -14.57 -27.99 -0.39
N GLU A 187 -13.92 -27.13 -1.17
CA GLU A 187 -13.81 -27.27 -2.63
C GLU A 187 -12.54 -28.03 -3.05
N GLY A 188 -11.66 -28.38 -2.11
CA GLY A 188 -10.41 -29.11 -2.37
C GLY A 188 -9.29 -28.24 -2.97
N PHE A 189 -9.25 -26.95 -2.63
CA PHE A 189 -8.15 -26.04 -2.98
C PHE A 189 -7.13 -25.94 -1.83
N ASN A 190 -5.89 -25.62 -2.15
CA ASN A 190 -4.87 -25.36 -1.13
C ASN A 190 -4.95 -23.90 -0.69
N PHE A 191 -5.18 -23.66 0.60
CA PHE A 191 -5.17 -22.31 1.16
C PHE A 191 -3.81 -21.97 1.76
N ILE A 192 -3.18 -20.91 1.28
CA ILE A 192 -1.89 -20.42 1.77
C ILE A 192 -2.08 -19.01 2.31
N LYS A 193 -1.88 -18.85 3.61
CA LYS A 193 -1.96 -17.54 4.27
C LYS A 193 -0.56 -16.99 4.55
N ILE A 194 -0.30 -15.78 4.08
CA ILE A 194 0.93 -15.02 4.36
C ILE A 194 0.54 -13.75 5.11
N SER A 195 1.10 -13.56 6.30
CA SER A 195 0.69 -12.46 7.18
C SER A 195 1.88 -11.68 7.70
N TYR A 196 1.79 -10.35 7.68
CA TYR A 196 2.82 -9.46 8.24
C TYR A 196 2.20 -8.30 9.02
N LYS A 197 2.84 -7.92 10.13
CA LYS A 197 2.56 -6.69 10.89
C LYS A 197 3.06 -5.47 10.15
N ASP A 198 4.29 -5.55 9.63
CA ASP A 198 4.88 -4.48 8.84
C ASP A 198 4.47 -4.64 7.37
N PRO A 199 3.68 -3.71 6.80
CA PRO A 199 3.30 -3.75 5.39
C PRO A 199 4.50 -3.76 4.42
N ASN A 200 5.66 -3.24 4.82
CA ASN A 200 6.88 -3.28 4.01
C ASN A 200 7.38 -4.72 3.78
N ASN A 201 7.03 -5.68 4.63
CA ASN A 201 7.44 -7.07 4.46
C ASN A 201 6.80 -7.74 3.24
N PHE A 202 5.60 -7.30 2.81
CA PHE A 202 5.08 -7.73 1.52
C PHE A 202 5.96 -7.22 0.36
N SER A 203 6.46 -5.98 0.45
CA SER A 203 7.36 -5.41 -0.58
C SER A 203 8.67 -6.19 -0.65
N LYS A 204 9.25 -6.51 0.52
CA LYS A 204 10.41 -7.40 0.64
C LYS A 204 10.13 -8.79 0.06
N LEU A 205 8.93 -9.33 0.25
CA LEU A 205 8.50 -10.60 -0.36
C LEU A 205 8.49 -10.51 -1.88
N ALA A 206 7.91 -9.47 -2.48
CA ALA A 206 7.92 -9.28 -3.94
C ALA A 206 9.34 -9.16 -4.50
N PHE A 207 10.20 -8.40 -3.82
CA PHE A 207 11.61 -8.25 -4.18
C PHE A 207 12.35 -9.61 -4.18
N LEU A 208 12.23 -10.36 -3.08
CA LEU A 208 12.89 -11.66 -2.91
C LEU A 208 12.32 -12.73 -3.85
N THR A 209 11.02 -12.69 -4.13
CA THR A 209 10.37 -13.57 -5.10
C THR A 209 10.92 -13.33 -6.50
N LYS A 210 10.99 -12.07 -6.96
CA LYS A 210 11.58 -11.77 -8.27
C LYS A 210 13.04 -12.19 -8.34
N LYS A 211 13.81 -11.96 -7.27
CA LYS A 211 15.19 -12.42 -7.17
C LYS A 211 15.29 -13.94 -7.32
N LYS A 212 14.46 -14.71 -6.60
CA LYS A 212 14.42 -16.17 -6.68
C LYS A 212 14.04 -16.68 -8.07
N ILE A 213 13.10 -16.02 -8.74
CA ILE A 213 12.72 -16.34 -10.12
C ILE A 213 13.92 -16.16 -11.07
N LEU A 214 14.65 -15.05 -10.95
CA LEU A 214 15.85 -14.80 -11.75
C LEU A 214 16.95 -15.83 -11.46
N GLU A 215 17.17 -16.18 -10.20
CA GLU A 215 18.10 -17.25 -9.79
C GLU A 215 17.72 -18.61 -10.41
N ASN A 216 16.44 -18.98 -10.37
CA ASN A 216 15.92 -20.21 -10.99
C ASN A 216 16.14 -20.20 -12.51
N ALA A 217 16.01 -19.03 -13.15
CA ALA A 217 16.30 -18.82 -14.56
C ALA A 217 17.80 -18.68 -14.89
N LYS A 218 18.70 -18.72 -13.88
CA LYS A 218 20.14 -18.47 -14.02
C LYS A 218 20.46 -17.11 -14.65
N LEU A 219 19.65 -16.10 -14.31
CA LEU A 219 19.79 -14.73 -14.78
C LEU A 219 20.20 -13.82 -13.63
N GLU A 220 21.13 -12.92 -13.91
CA GLU A 220 21.48 -11.86 -12.96
C GLU A 220 20.44 -10.71 -13.03
N PRO A 221 20.12 -10.07 -11.91
CA PRO A 221 19.36 -8.82 -11.91
C PRO A 221 20.03 -7.73 -12.76
N ALA A 222 19.24 -7.01 -13.55
CA ALA A 222 19.68 -5.89 -14.37
C ALA A 222 19.62 -4.54 -13.63
N GLY A 223 18.97 -4.49 -12.46
CA GLY A 223 18.78 -3.29 -11.66
C GLY A 223 17.60 -3.44 -10.70
N VAL A 224 17.21 -2.32 -10.08
CA VAL A 224 16.08 -2.24 -9.16
C VAL A 224 15.13 -1.15 -9.62
N ALA A 225 13.84 -1.40 -9.57
CA ALA A 225 12.82 -0.36 -9.70
C ALA A 225 12.22 -0.09 -8.31
N VAL A 226 12.59 1.05 -7.74
CA VAL A 226 12.01 1.59 -6.52
C VAL A 226 10.75 2.36 -6.90
N GLU A 227 9.62 1.68 -6.75
CA GLU A 227 8.28 2.15 -7.05
C GLU A 227 7.64 2.71 -5.78
N MET A 228 6.60 3.54 -5.91
CA MET A 228 6.00 4.18 -4.73
C MET A 228 4.50 4.36 -4.88
N PHE A 229 3.74 3.91 -3.89
CA PHE A 229 2.29 4.02 -3.82
C PHE A 229 1.58 3.60 -5.12
N SER A 230 0.98 4.55 -5.84
CA SER A 230 0.27 4.35 -7.11
C SER A 230 1.17 4.36 -8.35
N GLN A 231 2.45 4.73 -8.21
CA GLN A 231 3.43 4.76 -9.30
C GLN A 231 4.23 3.46 -9.33
N PHE A 232 3.67 2.46 -10.01
CA PHE A 232 4.31 1.17 -10.28
C PHE A 232 3.90 0.64 -11.67
N ASP A 233 4.73 -0.19 -12.29
CA ASP A 233 4.46 -0.83 -13.59
C ASP A 233 4.90 -2.29 -13.57
N THR A 234 3.96 -3.18 -13.27
CA THR A 234 4.25 -4.61 -13.19
C THR A 234 4.61 -5.23 -14.54
N THR A 235 4.14 -4.66 -15.66
CA THR A 235 4.38 -5.23 -16.99
C THR A 235 5.83 -5.07 -17.42
N ILE A 236 6.40 -3.88 -17.20
CA ILE A 236 7.82 -3.63 -17.50
C ILE A 236 8.71 -4.51 -16.62
N ILE A 237 8.40 -4.63 -15.33
CA ILE A 237 9.18 -5.45 -14.41
C ILE A 237 9.07 -6.95 -14.74
N ASP A 238 7.89 -7.43 -15.15
CA ASP A 238 7.70 -8.84 -15.53
C ASP A 238 8.62 -9.22 -16.71
N HIS A 239 8.73 -8.34 -17.70
CA HIS A 239 9.51 -8.56 -18.92
C HIS A 239 10.92 -7.98 -18.89
N SER A 240 11.41 -7.66 -17.70
CA SER A 240 12.79 -7.24 -17.47
C SER A 240 13.39 -7.98 -16.29
N ARG A 241 14.71 -7.94 -16.19
CA ARG A 241 15.45 -8.52 -15.06
C ARG A 241 15.54 -7.52 -13.89
N LEU A 242 14.57 -6.62 -13.75
CA LEU A 242 14.52 -5.66 -12.64
C LEU A 242 13.91 -6.31 -11.40
N LEU A 243 14.44 -5.97 -10.24
CA LEU A 243 13.83 -6.29 -8.95
C LEU A 243 12.87 -5.16 -8.55
N PRO A 244 11.58 -5.43 -8.28
CA PRO A 244 10.67 -4.41 -7.77
C PRO A 244 10.90 -4.21 -6.27
N LEU A 245 11.00 -2.95 -5.85
CA LEU A 245 10.90 -2.56 -4.45
C LEU A 245 9.84 -1.46 -4.34
N TRP A 246 8.69 -1.80 -3.79
CA TRP A 246 7.57 -0.87 -3.66
C TRP A 246 7.59 -0.19 -2.28
N LEU A 247 7.51 1.13 -2.24
CA LEU A 247 7.47 1.94 -1.03
C LEU A 247 6.03 2.43 -0.76
N ILE A 248 5.66 2.54 0.52
CA ILE A 248 4.31 2.94 0.92
C ILE A 248 4.04 4.38 0.51
N PHE A 249 4.90 5.30 0.93
CA PHE A 249 4.72 6.73 0.65
C PHE A 249 6.05 7.49 0.67
N ASN A 250 5.98 8.82 0.54
CA ASN A 250 7.14 9.73 0.56
C ASN A 250 7.68 10.00 1.98
N THR A 251 7.44 9.11 2.92
CA THR A 251 7.61 9.36 4.36
C THR A 251 8.91 8.79 4.89
N MET A 252 9.37 9.33 6.02
CA MET A 252 10.68 9.00 6.59
C MET A 252 10.83 7.52 6.97
N ASP A 253 9.74 6.82 7.33
CA ASP A 253 9.71 5.37 7.51
C ASP A 253 9.99 4.61 6.20
N SER A 254 9.39 5.04 5.08
CA SER A 254 9.65 4.47 3.76
C SER A 254 11.11 4.69 3.31
N MET A 255 11.72 5.81 3.69
CA MET A 255 13.16 6.06 3.45
C MET A 255 14.05 5.12 4.24
N ARG A 256 13.77 4.91 5.53
CA ARG A 256 14.51 3.95 6.36
C ARG A 256 14.34 2.52 5.85
N PHE A 257 13.15 2.15 5.40
CA PHE A 257 12.92 0.86 4.77
C PHE A 257 13.75 0.70 3.48
N LEU A 258 13.74 1.70 2.59
CA LEU A 258 14.60 1.70 1.40
C LEU A 258 16.08 1.54 1.78
N GLU A 259 16.57 2.32 2.75
CA GLU A 259 17.95 2.25 3.22
C GLU A 259 18.33 0.84 3.68
N SER A 260 17.43 0.17 4.42
CA SER A 260 17.63 -1.21 4.87
C SER A 260 17.72 -2.22 3.71
N MET A 261 17.10 -1.91 2.56
CA MET A 261 17.06 -2.79 1.39
C MET A 261 18.22 -2.59 0.43
N THR A 262 18.92 -1.44 0.49
CA THR A 262 20.03 -1.14 -0.44
C THR A 262 21.17 -2.16 -0.38
N ALA A 263 21.42 -2.77 0.78
CA ALA A 263 22.40 -3.85 0.94
C ALA A 263 22.10 -5.10 0.08
N GLN A 264 20.86 -5.25 -0.38
CA GLN A 264 20.45 -6.36 -1.24
C GLN A 264 20.44 -6.00 -2.73
N PHE A 265 20.75 -4.75 -3.08
CA PHE A 265 20.73 -4.30 -4.46
C PHE A 265 21.92 -4.88 -5.24
N PRO A 266 21.74 -5.23 -6.52
CA PRO A 266 22.82 -5.69 -7.35
C PRO A 266 23.86 -4.57 -7.55
N ASN A 267 25.14 -4.91 -7.34
CA ASN A 267 26.26 -3.97 -7.47
C ASN A 267 26.38 -3.44 -8.91
N ALA A 268 26.71 -2.15 -9.04
CA ALA A 268 26.96 -1.49 -10.32
C ALA A 268 25.81 -1.64 -11.35
N LYS A 269 24.56 -1.67 -10.87
CA LYS A 269 23.35 -1.65 -11.69
C LYS A 269 22.53 -0.39 -11.43
N PRO A 270 21.71 0.05 -12.41
CA PRO A 270 20.83 1.19 -12.23
C PRO A 270 19.76 0.93 -11.17
N VAL A 271 19.40 1.99 -10.47
CA VAL A 271 18.25 2.05 -9.57
C VAL A 271 17.28 3.09 -10.14
N PHE A 272 16.15 2.63 -10.64
CA PHE A 272 15.07 3.51 -11.07
C PHE A 272 14.29 3.94 -9.84
N PHE A 273 14.18 5.25 -9.58
CA PHE A 273 13.50 5.76 -8.38
C PHE A 273 12.30 6.62 -8.74
N SER A 274 11.13 6.26 -8.22
CA SER A 274 9.87 6.98 -8.41
C SER A 274 9.48 7.76 -7.16
N GLY A 275 10.01 8.98 -7.00
CA GLY A 275 9.49 9.91 -5.99
C GLY A 275 8.06 10.32 -6.31
N LEU A 276 7.11 10.03 -5.42
CA LEU A 276 5.69 10.25 -5.67
C LEU A 276 5.35 11.75 -5.70
N SER A 277 4.44 12.16 -6.59
CA SER A 277 3.87 13.51 -6.55
C SER A 277 2.56 13.52 -5.77
N THR A 278 2.57 14.20 -4.62
CA THR A 278 1.46 14.25 -3.67
C THR A 278 0.88 15.65 -3.52
N PHE A 279 1.59 16.70 -3.96
CA PHE A 279 1.21 18.11 -3.82
C PHE A 279 1.07 18.61 -2.37
N SER A 280 1.41 17.76 -1.39
CA SER A 280 1.35 18.06 0.04
C SER A 280 2.77 18.04 0.60
N VAL A 281 3.13 19.09 1.35
CA VAL A 281 4.38 19.13 2.14
C VAL A 281 4.04 18.78 3.57
N THR A 282 4.14 17.49 3.92
CA THR A 282 3.80 16.97 5.25
C THR A 282 4.98 17.09 6.21
N PRO A 283 4.74 17.01 7.54
CA PRO A 283 5.82 17.04 8.54
C PRO A 283 6.87 15.95 8.34
N ASP A 284 6.42 14.77 7.92
CA ASP A 284 7.22 13.56 7.74
C ASP A 284 7.66 13.32 6.29
N LEU A 285 7.46 14.30 5.40
CA LEU A 285 7.92 14.23 4.03
C LEU A 285 9.45 14.13 3.98
N VAL A 286 9.96 13.12 3.30
CA VAL A 286 11.39 12.95 3.05
C VAL A 286 11.87 13.99 2.03
N PRO A 287 12.84 14.85 2.36
CA PRO A 287 13.44 15.73 1.37
C PRO A 287 14.10 14.95 0.23
N TYR A 288 14.03 15.44 -1.02
CA TYR A 288 14.58 14.71 -2.16
C TYR A 288 16.08 14.34 -2.01
N ALA A 289 16.84 15.20 -1.34
CA ALA A 289 18.26 14.96 -1.06
C ALA A 289 18.51 13.73 -0.16
N GLU A 290 17.57 13.36 0.70
CA GLU A 290 17.69 12.16 1.54
C GLU A 290 17.51 10.88 0.70
N TRP A 291 16.63 10.88 -0.31
CA TRP A 291 16.54 9.79 -1.28
C TRP A 291 17.87 9.61 -2.04
N GLU A 292 18.47 10.72 -2.50
CA GLU A 292 19.79 10.70 -3.14
C GLU A 292 20.90 10.21 -2.19
N ARG A 293 20.83 10.57 -0.90
CA ARG A 293 21.77 10.11 0.12
C ARG A 293 21.68 8.60 0.30
N VAL A 294 20.48 8.05 0.44
CA VAL A 294 20.27 6.60 0.62
C VAL A 294 20.73 5.81 -0.60
N LEU A 295 20.47 6.32 -1.81
CA LEU A 295 20.88 5.68 -3.06
C LEU A 295 22.29 6.07 -3.51
N LYS A 296 23.08 6.71 -2.66
CA LYS A 296 24.45 7.09 -2.96
C LYS A 296 25.29 5.83 -3.25
N GLY A 297 25.94 5.83 -4.40
CA GLY A 297 26.75 4.70 -4.89
C GLY A 297 26.04 3.85 -5.94
N PHE A 298 24.75 4.09 -6.21
CA PHE A 298 24.04 3.53 -7.35
C PHE A 298 23.88 4.55 -8.47
N GLU A 299 23.75 4.09 -9.71
CA GLU A 299 23.30 4.93 -10.82
C GLU A 299 21.79 5.15 -10.66
N MET A 300 21.41 6.23 -9.99
CA MET A 300 20.01 6.59 -9.78
C MET A 300 19.42 7.19 -11.07
N ILE A 301 18.41 6.55 -11.62
CA ILE A 301 17.62 7.03 -12.75
C ILE A 301 16.26 7.49 -12.21
N ASN A 302 16.01 8.79 -12.26
CA ASN A 302 14.72 9.31 -11.82
C ASN A 302 13.61 8.93 -12.80
N ILE A 303 12.59 8.24 -12.29
CA ILE A 303 11.37 7.87 -13.00
C ILE A 303 10.12 8.41 -12.30
N GLY A 304 10.27 9.39 -11.40
CA GLY A 304 9.16 10.01 -10.68
C GLY A 304 9.19 11.53 -10.79
N ALA A 305 8.80 12.19 -9.71
CA ALA A 305 8.89 13.63 -9.57
C ALA A 305 10.33 14.14 -9.81
N ARG A 306 10.47 15.23 -10.56
CA ARG A 306 11.74 15.94 -10.72
C ARG A 306 12.14 16.55 -9.39
N LYS A 307 13.42 16.44 -9.05
CA LYS A 307 14.02 17.00 -7.82
C LYS A 307 13.60 18.44 -7.51
N ASN A 308 13.57 19.29 -8.53
CA ASN A 308 13.24 20.72 -8.38
C ASN A 308 11.73 21.01 -8.27
N HIS A 309 10.86 20.02 -8.49
CA HIS A 309 9.41 20.16 -8.38
C HIS A 309 8.81 19.25 -7.31
N TYR A 310 9.60 18.37 -6.70
CA TYR A 310 9.13 17.45 -5.65
C TYR A 310 8.64 18.22 -4.41
N PRO A 311 7.49 17.84 -3.81
CA PRO A 311 6.60 16.71 -4.15
C PRO A 311 5.42 17.10 -5.07
N ALA A 312 5.48 18.24 -5.75
CA ALA A 312 4.38 18.83 -6.53
C ALA A 312 4.68 18.84 -8.06
N ASP A 313 5.18 17.72 -8.60
CA ASP A 313 5.49 17.62 -10.03
C ASP A 313 4.32 17.08 -10.85
N THR A 314 3.57 17.97 -11.50
CA THR A 314 2.42 17.58 -12.34
C THR A 314 2.82 16.67 -13.51
N LEU A 315 4.06 16.76 -14.01
CA LEU A 315 4.50 15.92 -15.13
C LEU A 315 4.61 14.45 -14.71
N ALA A 316 4.97 14.18 -13.46
CA ALA A 316 5.05 12.83 -12.92
C ALA A 316 3.68 12.14 -12.79
N LEU A 317 2.56 12.88 -12.87
CA LEU A 317 1.24 12.25 -12.94
C LEU A 317 0.98 11.60 -14.30
N LEU A 318 1.63 12.07 -15.36
CA LEU A 318 1.40 11.61 -16.74
C LEU A 318 2.52 10.69 -17.23
N ASP A 319 3.76 11.04 -16.88
CA ASP A 319 4.93 10.60 -17.64
C ASP A 319 6.03 9.95 -16.79
N TRP A 320 5.76 9.65 -15.52
CA TRP A 320 6.76 9.14 -14.57
C TRP A 320 7.57 7.96 -15.16
N LYS A 321 6.90 6.97 -15.75
CA LYS A 321 7.55 5.75 -16.28
C LYS A 321 8.31 5.91 -17.60
N LYS A 322 8.30 7.07 -18.27
CA LYS A 322 8.95 7.22 -19.61
C LYS A 322 10.43 6.80 -19.65
N PRO A 323 11.28 7.16 -18.67
CA PRO A 323 12.67 6.71 -18.68
C PRO A 323 12.79 5.19 -18.47
N LEU A 324 11.91 4.61 -17.64
CA LEU A 324 11.82 3.17 -17.42
C LEU A 324 11.42 2.43 -18.71
N GLU A 325 10.40 2.91 -19.41
CA GLU A 325 9.97 2.37 -20.72
C GLU A 325 11.09 2.41 -21.76
N THR A 326 11.82 3.53 -21.82
CA THR A 326 12.92 3.72 -22.76
C THR A 326 14.05 2.71 -22.50
N TRP A 327 14.37 2.49 -21.22
CA TRP A 327 15.35 1.48 -20.83
C TRP A 327 14.85 0.06 -21.15
N ALA A 328 13.57 -0.24 -20.84
CA ALA A 328 12.97 -1.55 -21.01
C ALA A 328 12.95 -2.02 -22.46
N ARG A 329 12.72 -1.12 -23.44
CA ARG A 329 12.77 -1.45 -24.87
C ARG A 329 14.10 -2.05 -25.32
N LYS A 330 15.20 -1.74 -24.63
CA LYS A 330 16.55 -2.25 -24.92
C LYS A 330 16.94 -3.46 -24.07
N ASN A 331 16.15 -3.77 -23.04
CA ASN A 331 16.47 -4.77 -22.01
C ASN A 331 15.34 -5.80 -21.83
N HIS A 332 14.41 -5.85 -22.78
CA HIS A 332 13.34 -6.83 -22.82
C HIS A 332 13.93 -8.23 -22.95
N ILE A 333 13.41 -9.16 -22.15
CA ILE A 333 13.80 -10.57 -22.21
C ILE A 333 12.62 -11.45 -21.82
N GLU A 334 12.48 -12.56 -22.53
CA GLU A 334 11.55 -13.63 -22.19
C GLU A 334 12.27 -14.69 -21.37
N PHE A 335 11.69 -15.06 -20.22
CA PHE A 335 12.15 -16.15 -19.37
C PHE A 335 10.98 -16.69 -18.58
N ASN A 336 11.13 -17.86 -17.97
CA ASN A 336 10.12 -18.36 -17.03
C ASN A 336 10.07 -17.45 -15.81
N ASN A 337 9.10 -16.55 -15.80
CA ASN A 337 8.97 -15.52 -14.79
C ASN A 337 7.88 -15.87 -13.76
N ARG A 338 7.87 -17.13 -13.34
CA ARG A 338 6.87 -17.69 -12.44
C ARG A 338 7.49 -18.46 -11.29
N ILE A 339 6.76 -18.52 -10.18
CA ILE A 339 7.10 -19.28 -8.97
C ILE A 339 5.86 -20.05 -8.49
N SER A 340 6.06 -21.18 -7.83
CA SER A 340 4.97 -21.89 -7.17
C SER A 340 4.53 -21.19 -5.87
N ALA A 341 3.30 -21.42 -5.43
CA ALA A 341 2.82 -20.85 -4.18
C ALA A 341 3.55 -21.41 -2.95
N SER A 342 4.03 -22.66 -3.03
CA SER A 342 4.87 -23.26 -1.98
C SER A 342 6.24 -22.58 -1.89
N GLU A 343 6.91 -22.35 -3.02
CA GLU A 343 8.17 -21.58 -3.04
C GLU A 343 7.97 -20.15 -2.51
N LEU A 344 6.88 -19.47 -2.90
CA LEU A 344 6.54 -18.16 -2.36
C LEU A 344 6.38 -18.21 -0.83
N PHE A 345 5.69 -19.23 -0.32
CA PHE A 345 5.50 -19.43 1.12
C PHE A 345 6.82 -19.71 1.86
N GLU A 346 7.74 -20.47 1.25
CA GLU A 346 9.08 -20.69 1.80
C GLU A 346 9.92 -19.41 1.87
N ILE A 347 9.77 -18.50 0.90
CA ILE A 347 10.40 -17.17 0.96
C ILE A 347 9.77 -16.35 2.08
N ALA A 348 8.43 -16.35 2.16
CA ALA A 348 7.68 -15.59 3.14
C ALA A 348 8.06 -15.95 4.58
N LYS A 349 8.26 -17.24 4.89
CA LYS A 349 8.68 -17.71 6.22
C LYS A 349 10.07 -17.25 6.65
N LYS A 350 10.93 -16.83 5.71
CA LYS A 350 12.29 -16.35 5.99
C LYS A 350 12.35 -14.85 6.27
N ILE A 351 11.25 -14.13 6.02
CA ILE A 351 11.15 -12.70 6.30
C ILE A 351 10.81 -12.53 7.78
N GLU A 352 11.71 -11.88 8.52
CA GLU A 352 11.48 -11.53 9.91
C GLU A 352 10.41 -10.42 10.00
N ASP A 353 9.34 -10.69 10.74
CA ASP A 353 8.24 -9.76 10.96
C ASP A 353 8.40 -9.06 12.32
N THR A 354 9.21 -8.01 12.32
CA THR A 354 9.44 -7.15 13.48
C THR A 354 8.30 -6.16 13.67
N GLN A 355 8.32 -5.42 14.79
CA GLN A 355 7.42 -4.28 14.92
C GLN A 355 7.71 -3.27 13.81
N PRO A 356 6.67 -2.70 13.19
CA PRO A 356 6.86 -1.72 12.13
C PRO A 356 7.59 -0.49 12.64
N ASP A 357 8.47 0.07 11.80
CA ASP A 357 9.21 1.28 12.11
C ASP A 357 8.37 2.56 11.87
N GLN A 358 7.25 2.67 12.57
CA GLN A 358 6.21 3.67 12.38
C GLN A 358 6.14 4.66 13.56
N GLY A 359 5.78 5.92 13.29
CA GLY A 359 5.39 6.87 14.33
C GLY A 359 6.55 7.46 15.12
N LYS A 360 7.72 7.65 14.48
CA LYS A 360 8.88 8.27 15.11
C LYS A 360 8.83 9.80 15.14
N MET A 361 7.86 10.41 14.47
CA MET A 361 7.60 11.86 14.45
C MET A 361 6.37 12.24 15.27
#